data_AF-A0A1Y2GNU7-F1
#
_entry.id   AF-A0A1Y2GNU7-F1
#
_cell.length_a   1.000
_cell.length_b   1.000
_cell.length_c   1.000
_cell.angle_alpha   90.00
_cell.angle_beta   90.00
_cell.angle_gamma   90.00
#
_symmetry.space_group_name_H-M   'P 1'
#
loop_
_entity.id
_entity.type
_entity.pdbx_description
1 polymer ?
#
loop_
_entity_poly.entity_id
_entity_poly.type
_entity_poly.pdbx_seq_one_letter_code
_entity_poly.pdbx_strand_id
1 'polypeptide(L)'
;MVLTCSCCWVQAFERIAGPNTERNLETCGILAGQIYRGELYTTHLIIPKQTSTSDTCSTECEEELVMYQHARSLTTLGWVHTHPTQTCFMSSVDLHTHLGYQVMLDEAVAIVLAPRYGELGVYRLTHPPGLPFIAQCREPGAFHPHPDHLELYVSAQAGGKVHDVGHVVFVDQPVHIKDLRAL
;
A
#
# COMPACT_ATOMS: atom_id res chain seq x y z
N MET A 1 10.08 2.60 -13.54
CA MET A 1 11.29 2.86 -12.72
C MET A 1 11.36 1.82 -11.60
N VAL A 2 12.54 1.47 -11.09
CA VAL A 2 12.64 0.53 -9.95
C VAL A 2 12.25 1.23 -8.65
N LEU A 3 11.44 0.56 -7.83
CA LEU A 3 11.13 0.94 -6.46
C LEU A 3 11.86 0.03 -5.48
N THR A 4 12.88 0.57 -4.83
CA THR A 4 13.63 -0.10 -3.79
C THR A 4 12.91 0.08 -2.45
N CYS A 5 12.27 -1.00 -1.99
CA CYS A 5 11.54 -1.04 -0.73
C CYS A 5 12.42 -1.59 0.39
N SER A 6 12.52 -0.88 1.52
CA SER A 6 13.11 -1.48 2.73
C SER A 6 12.24 -2.64 3.21
N CYS A 7 12.80 -3.75 3.69
CA CYS A 7 12.02 -4.77 4.41
C CYS A 7 11.99 -4.52 5.94
N CYS A 8 12.81 -3.61 6.46
CA CYS A 8 12.96 -3.37 7.90
C CYS A 8 11.71 -2.77 8.55
N TRP A 9 10.79 -2.19 7.79
CA TRP A 9 9.54 -1.67 8.32
C TRP A 9 8.52 -2.77 8.63
N VAL A 10 8.60 -3.96 8.01
CA VAL A 10 7.53 -4.99 8.05
C VAL A 10 7.22 -5.42 9.48
N GLN A 11 8.24 -5.88 10.22
CA GLN A 11 8.05 -6.32 11.61
C GLN A 11 7.62 -5.18 12.54
N ALA A 12 8.04 -3.95 12.24
CA ALA A 12 7.65 -2.80 13.04
C ALA A 12 6.20 -2.41 12.78
N PHE A 13 5.76 -2.44 11.51
CA PHE A 13 4.38 -2.22 11.13
C PHE A 13 3.45 -3.28 11.74
N GLU A 14 3.84 -4.55 11.71
CA GLU A 14 3.10 -5.64 12.34
C GLU A 14 2.90 -5.39 13.85
N ARG A 15 3.95 -4.97 14.57
CA ARG A 15 3.83 -4.60 15.99
C ARG A 15 2.93 -3.39 16.23
N ILE A 16 3.05 -2.37 15.37
CA ILE A 16 2.25 -1.13 15.44
C ILE A 16 0.76 -1.40 15.17
N ALA A 17 0.46 -2.32 14.25
CA ALA A 17 -0.89 -2.74 13.88
C ALA A 17 -1.46 -3.82 14.80
N GLY A 18 -0.64 -4.47 15.62
CA GLY A 18 -1.00 -5.59 16.51
C GLY A 18 -2.27 -5.35 17.33
N PRO A 19 -2.39 -4.24 18.10
CA PRO A 19 -3.58 -3.97 18.91
C PRO A 19 -4.89 -3.87 18.10
N ASN A 20 -4.82 -3.36 16.87
CA ASN A 20 -5.97 -3.31 15.96
C ASN A 20 -6.24 -4.69 15.37
N THR A 21 -5.19 -5.40 14.95
CA THR A 21 -5.26 -6.74 14.37
C THR A 21 -5.93 -7.73 15.32
N GLU A 22 -5.58 -7.71 16.61
CA GLU A 22 -6.22 -8.54 17.66
C GLU A 22 -7.72 -8.27 17.82
N ARG A 23 -8.17 -7.06 17.47
CA ARG A 23 -9.58 -6.64 17.51
C ARG A 23 -10.29 -6.80 16.17
N ASN A 24 -9.66 -7.47 15.20
CA ASN A 24 -10.13 -7.59 13.82
C ASN A 24 -10.41 -6.20 13.21
N LEU A 25 -9.45 -5.27 13.35
CA LEU A 25 -9.47 -3.96 12.73
C LEU A 25 -8.26 -3.80 11.81
N GLU A 26 -8.48 -3.32 10.60
CA GLU A 26 -7.41 -2.99 9.68
C GLU A 26 -6.59 -1.79 10.16
N THR A 27 -5.33 -1.70 9.72
CA THR A 27 -4.47 -0.55 9.94
C THR A 27 -3.72 -0.25 8.66
N CYS A 28 -3.66 1.01 8.23
CA CYS A 28 -2.86 1.46 7.11
C CYS A 28 -1.65 2.30 7.53
N GLY A 29 -0.66 2.32 6.64
CA GLY A 29 0.53 3.17 6.69
C GLY A 29 0.91 3.63 5.28
N ILE A 30 1.60 4.75 5.20
CA ILE A 30 2.06 5.37 3.96
C ILE A 30 3.55 5.09 3.79
N LEU A 31 3.91 4.54 2.64
CA LEU A 31 5.30 4.37 2.22
C LEU A 31 5.74 5.67 1.57
N ALA A 32 6.68 6.36 2.20
CA ALA A 32 7.19 7.63 1.73
C ALA A 32 8.71 7.58 1.53
N GLY A 33 9.21 8.39 0.62
CA GLY A 33 10.58 8.25 0.18
C GLY A 33 11.09 9.35 -0.73
N GLN A 34 12.20 9.07 -1.39
CA GLN A 34 12.88 10.03 -2.25
C GLN A 34 13.25 9.39 -3.58
N ILE A 35 13.38 10.23 -4.60
CA ILE A 35 13.92 9.86 -5.90
C ILE A 35 15.43 10.14 -5.88
N TYR A 36 16.24 9.12 -6.13
CA TYR A 36 17.68 9.27 -6.25
C TYR A 36 18.18 8.60 -7.52
N ARG A 37 18.87 9.37 -8.38
CA ARG A 37 19.43 8.90 -9.67
C ARG A 37 18.43 8.16 -10.57
N GLY A 38 17.16 8.55 -10.54
CA GLY A 38 16.11 7.93 -11.37
C GLY A 38 15.60 6.60 -10.81
N GLU A 39 15.81 6.33 -9.53
CA GLU A 39 15.22 5.21 -8.78
C GLU A 39 14.46 5.74 -7.56
N LEU A 40 13.40 5.03 -7.16
CA LEU A 40 12.60 5.36 -5.99
C LEU A 40 13.07 4.54 -4.80
N TYR A 41 13.20 5.20 -3.64
CA TYR A 41 13.60 4.54 -2.41
C TYR A 41 12.61 4.85 -1.30
N THR A 42 11.99 3.81 -0.73
CA THR A 42 11.23 3.99 0.51
C THR A 42 12.20 4.26 1.65
N THR A 43 12.07 5.40 2.31
CA THR A 43 12.91 5.77 3.46
C THR A 43 12.10 5.96 4.73
N HIS A 44 10.77 6.10 4.60
CA HIS A 44 9.85 6.35 5.70
C HIS A 44 8.63 5.43 5.62
N LEU A 45 8.19 4.96 6.79
CA LEU A 45 6.83 4.46 7.00
C LEU A 45 6.12 5.44 7.93
N ILE A 46 5.04 6.04 7.44
CA ILE A 46 4.25 7.01 8.20
C ILE A 46 2.91 6.35 8.54
N ILE A 47 2.54 6.30 9.81
CA ILE A 47 1.24 5.79 10.26
C ILE A 47 0.33 7.00 10.47
N PRO A 48 -0.58 7.28 9.53
CA PRO A 48 -1.47 8.42 9.65
C PRO A 48 -2.53 8.19 10.74
N LYS A 49 -3.14 9.27 11.21
CA LYS A 49 -4.45 9.17 11.86
C LYS A 49 -5.42 8.50 10.90
N GLN A 50 -6.28 7.64 11.43
CA GLN A 50 -7.12 6.78 10.60
C GLN A 50 -8.30 6.25 11.40
N THR A 51 -9.42 6.05 10.70
CA THR A 51 -10.55 5.25 11.18
C THR A 51 -10.47 3.86 10.59
N SER A 52 -10.61 2.85 11.45
CA SER A 52 -10.48 1.44 11.10
C SER A 52 -11.80 0.69 11.31
N THR A 53 -12.12 -0.20 10.39
CA THR A 53 -13.15 -1.25 10.51
C THR A 53 -12.52 -2.63 10.29
N SER A 54 -13.32 -3.69 10.25
CA SER A 54 -12.84 -5.04 9.97
C SER A 54 -12.39 -5.28 8.54
N ASP A 55 -12.77 -4.38 7.63
CA ASP A 55 -12.58 -4.56 6.18
C ASP A 55 -12.15 -3.27 5.48
N THR A 56 -11.92 -2.18 6.23
CA THR A 56 -11.43 -0.90 5.70
C THR A 56 -10.55 -0.16 6.70
N CYS A 57 -9.65 0.66 6.19
CA CYS A 57 -8.95 1.69 6.95
C CYS A 57 -8.84 2.99 6.11
N SER A 58 -9.32 4.09 6.66
CA SER A 58 -9.35 5.39 5.97
C SER A 58 -8.48 6.40 6.68
N THR A 59 -7.63 7.10 5.94
CA THR A 59 -6.79 8.19 6.45
C THR A 59 -7.63 9.35 6.96
N GLU A 60 -7.18 9.95 8.06
CA GLU A 60 -7.76 11.14 8.66
C GLU A 60 -6.69 12.23 8.79
N CYS A 61 -7.12 13.49 8.88
CA CYS A 61 -6.23 14.63 9.05
C CYS A 61 -5.07 14.64 8.01
N GLU A 62 -5.40 14.41 6.74
CA GLU A 62 -4.40 14.28 5.66
C GLU A 62 -3.46 15.48 5.53
N GLU A 63 -3.90 16.67 5.97
CA GLU A 63 -3.04 17.85 6.08
C GLU A 63 -1.78 17.60 6.93
N GLU A 64 -1.89 16.88 8.05
CA GLU A 64 -0.75 16.58 8.92
C GLU A 64 0.26 15.65 8.24
N LEU A 65 -0.25 14.65 7.52
CA LEU A 65 0.56 13.75 6.69
C LEU A 65 1.29 14.55 5.60
N VAL A 66 0.56 15.40 4.87
CA VAL A 66 1.12 16.25 3.80
C VAL A 66 2.18 17.19 4.36
N MET A 67 1.92 17.84 5.49
CA MET A 67 2.88 18.75 6.14
C MET A 67 4.13 18.02 6.63
N TYR A 68 3.98 16.82 7.20
CA TYR A 68 5.11 16.00 7.62
C TYR A 68 5.99 15.59 6.44
N GLN A 69 5.38 15.17 5.33
CA GLN A 69 6.06 14.79 4.10
C GLN A 69 6.76 15.98 3.44
N HIS A 70 6.05 17.11 3.30
CA HIS A 70 6.56 18.32 2.68
C HIS A 70 7.79 18.86 3.42
N ALA A 71 7.73 18.95 4.76
CA ALA A 71 8.84 19.41 5.59
C ALA A 71 10.13 18.57 5.45
N ARG A 72 10.02 17.35 4.92
CA ARG A 72 11.13 16.40 4.72
C ARG A 72 11.41 16.09 3.25
N SER A 73 10.72 16.77 2.33
CA SER A 73 10.81 16.48 0.88
C SER A 73 10.57 15.00 0.57
N LEU A 74 9.51 14.43 1.15
CA LEU A 74 9.13 13.02 0.95
C LEU A 74 7.99 12.90 -0.07
N THR A 75 8.19 12.03 -1.05
CA THR A 75 7.17 11.62 -2.02
C THR A 75 6.44 10.39 -1.51
N THR A 76 5.12 10.34 -1.72
CA THR A 76 4.32 9.12 -1.49
C THR A 76 4.65 8.09 -2.57
N LEU A 77 5.12 6.93 -2.17
CA LEU A 77 5.54 5.83 -3.06
C LEU A 77 4.56 4.65 -3.03
N GLY A 78 3.58 4.68 -2.15
CA GLY A 78 2.62 3.61 -1.97
C GLY A 78 2.08 3.59 -0.56
N TRP A 79 1.42 2.50 -0.22
CA TRP A 79 0.79 2.30 1.08
C TRP A 79 0.81 0.83 1.46
N VAL A 80 0.66 0.57 2.75
CA VAL A 80 0.54 -0.76 3.32
C VAL A 80 -0.69 -0.80 4.21
N HIS A 81 -1.45 -1.90 4.19
CA HIS A 81 -2.49 -2.17 5.17
C HIS A 81 -2.49 -3.62 5.64
N THR A 82 -3.21 -3.88 6.73
CA THR A 82 -3.40 -5.23 7.26
C THR A 82 -4.73 -5.82 6.81
N HIS A 83 -4.72 -7.12 6.52
CA HIS A 83 -5.90 -7.99 6.50
C HIS A 83 -5.86 -8.88 7.74
N PRO A 84 -6.52 -8.51 8.86
CA PRO A 84 -6.38 -9.23 10.12
C PRO A 84 -6.79 -10.71 10.03
N THR A 85 -7.84 -11.01 9.24
CA THR A 85 -8.39 -12.37 9.14
C THR A 85 -8.47 -12.91 7.72
N GLN A 86 -8.45 -12.02 6.73
CA GLN A 86 -8.56 -12.31 5.30
C GLN A 86 -7.20 -12.73 4.72
N THR A 87 -7.22 -13.41 3.57
CA THR A 87 -6.01 -13.80 2.83
C THR A 87 -5.33 -12.59 2.21
N CYS A 88 -4.12 -12.77 1.67
CA CYS A 88 -3.39 -11.68 1.03
C CYS A 88 -3.87 -11.44 -0.42
N PHE A 89 -4.71 -10.43 -0.63
CA PHE A 89 -5.22 -10.03 -1.97
C PHE A 89 -5.63 -8.56 -1.96
N MET A 90 -5.92 -7.98 -3.13
CA MET A 90 -6.50 -6.63 -3.24
C MET A 90 -8.03 -6.70 -3.27
N SER A 91 -8.69 -6.15 -2.26
CA SER A 91 -10.16 -6.01 -2.20
C SER A 91 -10.67 -4.94 -3.19
N SER A 92 -12.00 -4.87 -3.39
CA SER A 92 -12.61 -3.79 -4.18
C SER A 92 -12.21 -2.41 -3.65
N VAL A 93 -12.27 -2.20 -2.34
CA VAL A 93 -11.88 -0.93 -1.71
C VAL A 93 -10.40 -0.63 -1.94
N ASP A 94 -9.54 -1.65 -1.89
CA ASP A 94 -8.10 -1.48 -2.10
C ASP A 94 -7.79 -1.08 -3.54
N LEU A 95 -8.46 -1.68 -4.53
CA LEU A 95 -8.30 -1.33 -5.94
C LEU A 95 -8.68 0.14 -6.21
N HIS A 96 -9.82 0.56 -5.67
CA HIS A 96 -10.30 1.95 -5.80
C HIS A 96 -9.42 2.95 -5.03
N THR A 97 -8.91 2.56 -3.87
CA THR A 97 -7.95 3.37 -3.09
C THR A 97 -6.65 3.51 -3.87
N HIS A 98 -6.10 2.39 -4.35
CA HIS A 98 -4.81 2.35 -5.04
C HIS A 98 -4.83 3.07 -6.40
N LEU A 99 -5.98 3.14 -7.08
CA LEU A 99 -6.15 3.96 -8.29
C LEU A 99 -5.62 5.39 -8.08
N GLY A 100 -5.97 6.04 -6.98
CA GLY A 100 -5.53 7.41 -6.69
C GLY A 100 -4.01 7.52 -6.60
N TYR A 101 -3.37 6.57 -5.92
CA TYR A 101 -1.91 6.51 -5.80
C TYR A 101 -1.23 6.28 -7.16
N GLN A 102 -1.72 5.31 -7.93
CA GLN A 102 -1.07 4.90 -9.17
C GLN A 102 -1.29 5.88 -10.33
N VAL A 103 -2.39 6.66 -10.30
CA VAL A 103 -2.57 7.80 -11.23
C VAL A 103 -1.57 8.92 -10.93
N MET A 104 -1.24 9.15 -9.66
CA MET A 104 -0.28 10.18 -9.25
C MET A 104 1.18 9.75 -9.47
N LEU A 105 1.47 8.46 -9.36
CA LEU A 105 2.78 7.87 -9.58
C LEU A 105 2.61 6.44 -10.13
N ASP A 106 2.99 6.19 -11.38
CA ASP A 106 2.77 4.87 -12.01
C ASP A 106 3.49 3.73 -11.29
N GLU A 107 4.61 4.02 -10.63
CA GLU A 107 5.35 3.07 -9.79
C GLU A 107 4.78 2.86 -8.39
N ALA A 108 3.69 3.53 -8.01
CA ALA A 108 3.09 3.36 -6.69
C ALA A 108 2.68 1.90 -6.44
N VAL A 109 2.75 1.48 -5.18
CA VAL A 109 2.39 0.11 -4.77
C VAL A 109 1.38 0.08 -3.64
N ALA A 110 0.56 -0.96 -3.61
CA ALA A 110 -0.26 -1.34 -2.47
C ALA A 110 0.32 -2.62 -1.85
N ILE A 111 0.62 -2.58 -0.56
CA ILE A 111 1.15 -3.73 0.17
C ILE A 111 0.11 -4.25 1.16
N VAL A 112 -0.19 -5.55 1.10
CA VAL A 112 -1.14 -6.20 1.99
C VAL A 112 -0.37 -7.11 2.93
N LEU A 113 -0.46 -6.84 4.24
CA LEU A 113 0.05 -7.73 5.28
C LEU A 113 -1.11 -8.59 5.80
N ALA A 114 -1.06 -9.90 5.59
CA ALA A 114 -2.05 -10.85 6.09
C ALA A 114 -1.43 -11.67 7.25
N PRO A 115 -1.39 -11.14 8.49
CA PRO A 115 -0.62 -11.72 9.60
C PRO A 115 -1.07 -13.13 9.96
N ARG A 116 -2.36 -13.45 9.83
CA ARG A 116 -2.90 -14.79 10.09
C ARG A 116 -2.29 -15.87 9.18
N TYR A 117 -1.91 -15.50 7.97
CA TYR A 117 -1.33 -16.40 6.97
C TYR A 117 0.19 -16.27 6.88
N GLY A 118 0.79 -15.29 7.57
CA GLY A 118 2.22 -14.98 7.44
C GLY A 118 2.59 -14.49 6.05
N GLU A 119 1.67 -13.84 5.35
CA GLU A 119 1.83 -13.42 3.95
C GLU A 119 1.99 -11.90 3.85
N LEU A 120 2.86 -11.48 2.92
CA LEU A 120 3.02 -10.10 2.49
C LEU A 120 2.92 -10.05 0.97
N GLY A 121 1.92 -9.36 0.46
CA GLY A 121 1.69 -9.22 -0.98
C GLY A 121 1.95 -7.78 -1.41
N VAL A 122 2.67 -7.62 -2.52
CA VAL A 122 2.95 -6.30 -3.11
C VAL A 122 2.28 -6.26 -4.46
N TYR A 123 1.39 -5.29 -4.64
CA TYR A 123 0.48 -5.22 -5.77
C TYR A 123 0.53 -3.85 -6.47
N ARG A 124 0.14 -3.86 -7.74
CA ARG A 124 -0.22 -2.69 -8.52
C ARG A 124 -1.41 -2.99 -9.42
N LEU A 125 -2.18 -1.98 -9.82
CA LEU A 125 -3.13 -2.12 -10.92
C LEU A 125 -2.38 -2.39 -12.23
N THR A 126 -2.92 -3.29 -13.04
CA THR A 126 -2.44 -3.47 -14.41
C THR A 126 -2.73 -2.23 -15.25
N HIS A 127 -1.89 -1.96 -16.24
CA HIS A 127 -2.02 -0.75 -17.05
C HIS A 127 -1.60 -1.03 -18.50
N PRO A 128 -2.54 -1.42 -19.38
CA PRO A 128 -3.96 -1.82 -19.17
C PRO A 128 -4.11 -3.27 -18.60
N PRO A 129 -5.33 -3.74 -18.23
CA PRO A 129 -6.64 -3.04 -18.23
C PRO A 129 -7.06 -2.43 -16.88
N GLY A 130 -6.36 -2.70 -15.79
CA GLY A 130 -6.76 -2.36 -14.41
C GLY A 130 -7.02 -0.87 -14.18
N LEU A 131 -6.02 -0.02 -14.40
CA LEU A 131 -6.12 1.43 -14.25
C LEU A 131 -7.31 2.05 -14.99
N PRO A 132 -7.46 1.86 -16.32
CA PRO A 132 -8.59 2.45 -17.03
C PRO A 132 -9.94 1.87 -16.62
N PHE A 133 -9.99 0.61 -16.21
CA PHE A 133 -11.22 -0.05 -15.78
C PHE A 133 -11.71 0.50 -14.42
N ILE A 134 -10.85 0.52 -13.39
CA ILE A 134 -11.22 1.03 -12.06
C ILE A 134 -11.57 2.52 -12.13
N ALA A 135 -10.87 3.31 -12.94
CA ALA A 135 -11.18 4.73 -13.15
C ALA A 135 -12.59 4.99 -13.70
N GLN A 136 -13.14 4.04 -14.47
CA GLN A 136 -14.47 4.11 -15.08
C GLN A 136 -15.55 3.40 -14.26
N CYS A 137 -15.17 2.63 -13.25
CA CYS A 137 -16.12 1.91 -12.40
C CYS A 137 -17.01 2.89 -11.63
N ARG A 138 -18.33 2.66 -11.66
CA ARG A 138 -19.36 3.46 -10.99
C ARG A 138 -20.32 2.59 -10.17
N GLU A 139 -19.93 1.35 -9.89
CA GLU A 139 -20.74 0.42 -9.11
C GLU A 139 -20.98 0.97 -7.70
N PRO A 140 -22.22 0.90 -7.19
CA PRO A 140 -22.55 1.42 -5.86
C PRO A 140 -22.03 0.50 -4.75
N GLY A 141 -21.71 1.08 -3.61
CA GLY A 141 -21.26 0.36 -2.42
C GLY A 141 -19.74 0.18 -2.33
N ALA A 142 -19.22 0.11 -1.11
CA ALA A 142 -17.78 -0.02 -0.86
C ALA A 142 -17.21 -1.34 -1.40
N PHE A 143 -17.97 -2.43 -1.27
CA PHE A 143 -17.60 -3.74 -1.76
C PHE A 143 -18.52 -4.15 -2.90
N HIS A 144 -17.96 -4.25 -4.10
CA HIS A 144 -18.64 -4.77 -5.28
C HIS A 144 -17.68 -5.68 -6.07
N PRO A 145 -18.21 -6.71 -6.74
CA PRO A 145 -17.38 -7.58 -7.56
C PRO A 145 -16.89 -6.85 -8.80
N HIS A 146 -15.69 -7.22 -9.26
CA HIS A 146 -15.19 -6.88 -10.58
C HIS A 146 -15.02 -8.15 -11.41
N PRO A 147 -15.00 -8.09 -12.75
CA PRO A 147 -14.98 -9.29 -13.58
C PRO A 147 -13.67 -10.10 -13.42
N ASP A 148 -13.79 -11.36 -12.98
CA ASP A 148 -12.65 -12.25 -12.72
C ASP A 148 -11.77 -12.54 -13.96
N HIS A 149 -12.32 -12.37 -15.16
CA HIS A 149 -11.59 -12.59 -16.41
C HIS A 149 -10.66 -11.42 -16.77
N LEU A 150 -10.78 -10.28 -16.08
CA LEU A 150 -9.87 -9.14 -16.23
C LEU A 150 -8.83 -9.21 -15.12
N GLU A 151 -7.56 -9.34 -15.51
CA GLU A 151 -6.44 -9.22 -14.56
C GLU A 151 -6.27 -7.73 -14.20
N LEU A 152 -7.05 -7.25 -13.23
CA LEU A 152 -7.09 -5.82 -12.85
C LEU A 152 -5.89 -5.38 -12.01
N TYR A 153 -5.23 -6.31 -11.35
CA TYR A 153 -4.02 -6.06 -10.58
C TYR A 153 -3.08 -7.27 -10.67
N VAL A 154 -1.80 -7.01 -10.46
CA VAL A 154 -0.72 -8.01 -10.52
C VAL A 154 0.24 -7.79 -9.35
N SER A 155 1.12 -8.76 -9.11
CA SER A 155 2.23 -8.54 -8.19
C SER A 155 3.17 -7.49 -8.77
N ALA A 156 3.64 -6.56 -7.95
CA ALA A 156 4.68 -5.60 -8.33
C ALA A 156 6.09 -6.08 -7.96
N GLN A 157 6.22 -7.20 -7.26
CA GLN A 157 7.50 -7.73 -6.81
C GLN A 157 8.23 -8.47 -7.93
N ALA A 158 9.51 -8.17 -8.14
CA ALA A 158 10.33 -8.86 -9.12
C ALA A 158 10.42 -10.37 -8.82
N GLY A 159 10.15 -11.23 -9.81
CA GLY A 159 10.36 -12.68 -9.74
C GLY A 159 9.10 -13.57 -9.58
N GLY A 160 7.88 -13.02 -9.73
CA GLY A 160 6.63 -13.76 -9.50
C GLY A 160 6.18 -14.71 -10.62
N LYS A 161 6.38 -14.38 -11.91
CA LYS A 161 6.02 -15.22 -13.08
C LYS A 161 6.91 -14.92 -14.29
N VAL A 162 6.97 -15.87 -15.25
CA VAL A 162 7.86 -15.90 -16.44
C VAL A 162 7.68 -14.70 -17.40
N HIS A 163 6.62 -13.91 -17.25
CA HIS A 163 6.37 -12.70 -18.05
C HIS A 163 6.29 -11.41 -17.22
N ASP A 164 6.60 -11.46 -15.92
CA ASP A 164 6.37 -10.34 -15.00
C ASP A 164 7.70 -9.75 -14.50
N VAL A 165 8.05 -8.60 -15.07
CA VAL A 165 9.23 -7.81 -14.70
C VAL A 165 8.84 -6.85 -13.58
N GLY A 166 8.38 -7.41 -12.44
CA GLY A 166 7.98 -6.61 -11.28
C GLY A 166 9.03 -5.55 -10.96
N HIS A 167 8.59 -4.32 -10.64
CA HIS A 167 9.48 -3.17 -10.49
C HIS A 167 9.93 -2.92 -9.05
N VAL A 168 9.49 -3.75 -8.10
CA VAL A 168 9.81 -3.63 -6.67
C VAL A 168 10.90 -4.61 -6.28
N VAL A 169 11.93 -4.08 -5.62
CA VAL A 169 13.02 -4.86 -5.03
C VAL A 169 13.06 -4.58 -3.53
N PHE A 170 13.03 -5.64 -2.71
CA PHE A 170 13.23 -5.50 -1.27
C PHE A 170 14.72 -5.51 -0.92
N VAL A 171 15.12 -4.60 -0.04
CA VAL A 171 16.49 -4.52 0.50
C VAL A 171 16.46 -4.36 2.01
N ASP A 172 17.52 -4.79 2.67
CA ASP A 172 17.74 -4.58 4.10
C ASP A 172 18.40 -3.21 4.33
N GLN A 173 17.58 -2.18 4.53
CA GLN A 173 18.02 -0.81 4.77
C GLN A 173 17.20 -0.13 5.87
N PRO A 174 17.80 0.68 6.76
CA PRO A 174 17.06 1.38 7.80
C PRO A 174 15.92 2.23 7.24
N VAL A 175 14.82 2.28 7.98
CA VAL A 175 13.62 3.05 7.63
C VAL A 175 13.20 3.90 8.83
N HIS A 176 12.81 5.14 8.57
CA HIS A 176 12.28 6.02 9.62
C HIS A 176 10.79 5.78 9.78
N ILE A 177 10.36 5.36 10.98
CA ILE A 177 8.95 5.12 11.26
C ILE A 177 8.39 6.28 12.07
N LYS A 178 7.33 6.90 11.57
CA LYS A 178 6.61 7.96 12.27
C LYS A 178 5.16 7.56 12.47
N ASP A 179 4.76 7.39 13.73
CA ASP A 179 3.35 7.29 14.10
C ASP A 179 2.79 8.71 14.37
N LEU A 180 1.77 9.12 13.62
CA LEU A 180 1.04 10.38 13.77
C LEU A 180 -0.24 10.22 14.60
N ARG A 181 -0.60 8.99 15.01
CA ARG A 181 -1.72 8.74 15.93
C ARG A 181 -1.36 9.10 17.37
N ALA A 182 -0.08 8.97 17.71
CA ALA A 182 0.45 9.34 19.02
C ALA A 182 0.65 10.86 19.11
N LEU A 183 0.10 11.46 20.18
CA LEU A 183 0.26 12.87 20.54
C LEU A 183 1.73 13.23 20.84
#